data_AF-A0A944I3W6-F1
#
_entry.id   AF-A0A944I3W6-F1
#
_cell.length_a   1.000
_cell.length_b   1.000
_cell.length_c   1.000
_cell.angle_alpha   90.00
_cell.angle_beta   90.00
_cell.angle_gamma   90.00
#
_symmetry.space_group_name_H-M   'P 1'
#
loop_
_entity.id
_entity.type
_entity.pdbx_description
1 polymer ?
#
loop_
_entity_poly.entity_id
_entity_poly.type
_entity_poly.pdbx_seq_one_letter_code
_entity_poly.pdbx_strand_id
1 'polypeptide(L)'
;MTLTVAVNHGGRAEIVRAARTLVEQQVPAEEVTEESFAQHLQHPDLPDVDLVIRTSGEFRLSNFALWRCAYAEFVFPEVLWPDFRAEHFRQALEVYAQRRRRFGGTTAPIPAPRSPEPPLPGGIGAGLPSLSSVVTLSGGIATRLGMHLITGLCDTARYAKSHFDRPPAHVPIGAAPAPTAQPRPW
;
A
#
# COMPACT_ATOMS: atom_id res chain seq x y z
N MET A 1 14.84 -9.90 -3.35
CA MET A 1 13.66 -9.20 -3.90
C MET A 1 12.73 -10.20 -4.56
N THR A 2 11.44 -10.20 -4.21
CA THR A 2 10.39 -11.04 -4.82
C THR A 2 9.41 -10.16 -5.59
N LEU A 3 9.07 -10.53 -6.83
CA LEU A 3 8.05 -9.86 -7.63
C LEU A 3 6.85 -10.79 -7.76
N THR A 4 5.70 -10.35 -7.27
CA THR A 4 4.43 -11.09 -7.36
C THR A 4 3.48 -10.37 -8.30
N VAL A 5 2.96 -11.09 -9.28
CA VAL A 5 1.95 -10.58 -10.22
C VAL A 5 0.61 -11.25 -9.92
N ALA A 6 -0.37 -10.45 -9.52
CA ALA A 6 -1.70 -10.92 -9.16
C ALA A 6 -2.60 -11.00 -10.42
N VAL A 7 -2.81 -12.21 -10.94
CA VAL A 7 -3.68 -12.47 -12.10
C VAL A 7 -4.92 -13.21 -11.63
N ASN A 8 -6.11 -12.73 -12.04
CA ASN A 8 -7.40 -13.27 -11.57
C ASN A 8 -7.48 -13.36 -10.03
N HIS A 9 -6.89 -12.38 -9.35
CA HIS A 9 -6.84 -12.30 -7.90
C HIS A 9 -7.98 -11.43 -7.37
N GLY A 10 -8.51 -11.81 -6.20
CA GLY A 10 -9.40 -10.98 -5.41
C GLY A 10 -9.35 -11.38 -3.94
N GLY A 11 -9.15 -10.41 -3.05
CA GLY A 11 -8.95 -10.62 -1.62
C GLY A 11 -10.11 -11.36 -0.94
N ARG A 12 -11.36 -11.10 -1.35
CA ARG A 12 -12.51 -11.89 -0.86
C ARG A 12 -12.40 -13.38 -1.21
N ALA A 13 -12.02 -13.69 -2.44
CA ALA A 13 -11.89 -15.08 -2.88
C ALA A 13 -10.72 -15.79 -2.18
N GLU A 14 -9.63 -15.05 -1.93
CA GLU A 14 -8.49 -15.52 -1.14
C GLU A 14 -8.90 -15.87 0.30
N ILE A 15 -9.60 -14.96 0.99
CA ILE A 15 -10.09 -15.20 2.37
C ILE A 15 -11.03 -16.41 2.42
N VAL A 16 -11.97 -16.53 1.47
CA VAL A 16 -12.88 -17.68 1.40
C VAL A 16 -12.11 -18.98 1.18
N ARG A 17 -11.05 -18.97 0.35
CA ARG A 17 -10.22 -20.15 0.11
C ARG A 17 -9.47 -20.55 1.37
N ALA A 18 -8.83 -19.60 2.06
CA ALA A 18 -8.15 -19.86 3.33
C ALA A 18 -9.09 -20.48 4.37
N ALA A 19 -10.29 -19.90 4.52
CA ALA A 19 -11.31 -20.44 5.42
C ALA A 19 -11.76 -21.86 5.03
N ARG A 20 -11.90 -22.17 3.75
CA ARG A 20 -12.21 -23.54 3.29
C ARG A 20 -11.09 -24.51 3.65
N THR A 21 -9.83 -24.12 3.45
CA THR A 21 -8.68 -24.96 3.77
C THR A 21 -8.61 -25.27 5.28
N LEU A 22 -8.90 -24.30 6.15
CA LEU A 22 -9.00 -24.53 7.60
C LEU A 22 -10.06 -25.59 7.94
N VAL A 23 -11.24 -25.51 7.30
CA VAL A 23 -12.33 -26.47 7.50
C VAL A 23 -11.96 -27.86 6.96
N GLU A 24 -11.36 -27.94 5.78
CA GLU A 24 -10.92 -29.20 5.16
C GLU A 24 -9.84 -29.90 6.00
N GLN A 25 -8.96 -29.14 6.65
CA GLN A 25 -7.94 -29.65 7.56
C GLN A 25 -8.48 -29.94 8.97
N GLN A 26 -9.76 -29.66 9.23
CA GLN A 26 -10.43 -29.86 10.52
C GLN A 26 -9.70 -29.14 11.67
N VAL A 27 -9.18 -27.94 11.40
CA VAL A 27 -8.48 -27.13 12.41
C VAL A 27 -9.47 -26.73 13.52
N PRO A 28 -9.17 -27.03 14.80
CA PRO A 28 -10.02 -26.61 15.92
C PRO A 28 -10.17 -25.09 15.95
N ALA A 29 -11.37 -24.60 16.27
CA ALA A 29 -11.67 -23.17 16.22
C ALA A 29 -10.77 -22.34 17.15
N GLU A 30 -10.39 -22.91 18.29
CA GLU A 30 -9.47 -22.36 19.28
C GLU A 30 -8.03 -22.20 18.78
N GLU A 31 -7.64 -22.93 17.72
CA GLU A 31 -6.32 -22.81 17.09
C GLU A 31 -6.31 -21.79 15.93
N VAL A 32 -7.48 -21.25 15.54
CA VAL A 32 -7.60 -20.25 14.49
C VAL A 32 -7.29 -18.87 15.06
N THR A 33 -6.09 -18.37 14.77
CA THR A 33 -5.61 -17.02 15.10
C THR A 33 -5.37 -16.24 13.80
N GLU A 34 -5.07 -14.94 13.89
CA GLU A 34 -4.68 -14.15 12.71
C GLU A 34 -3.42 -14.74 12.05
N GLU A 35 -2.45 -15.19 12.86
CA GLU A 35 -1.21 -15.80 12.39
C GLU A 35 -1.46 -17.16 11.73
N SER A 36 -2.27 -18.04 12.35
CA SER A 36 -2.56 -19.35 11.76
C SER A 36 -3.47 -19.22 10.54
N PHE A 37 -4.39 -18.26 10.51
CA PHE A 37 -5.17 -17.94 9.31
C PHE A 37 -4.29 -17.45 8.16
N ALA A 38 -3.29 -16.61 8.45
CA ALA A 38 -2.36 -16.11 7.43
C ALA A 38 -1.56 -17.23 6.75
N GLN A 39 -1.28 -18.33 7.45
CA GLN A 39 -0.64 -19.53 6.86
C GLN A 39 -1.51 -20.23 5.80
N HIS A 40 -2.81 -19.98 5.81
CA HIS A 40 -3.77 -20.57 4.87
C HIS A 40 -4.11 -19.63 3.70
N LEU A 41 -3.61 -18.40 3.71
CA LEU A 41 -3.73 -17.49 2.57
C LEU A 41 -2.91 -17.99 1.38
N GLN A 42 -3.20 -17.45 0.21
CA GLN A 42 -2.34 -17.70 -0.95
C GLN A 42 -0.95 -17.11 -0.67
N HIS A 43 0.09 -17.92 -0.91
CA HIS A 43 1.49 -17.56 -0.68
C HIS A 43 1.76 -17.09 0.76
N PRO A 44 1.70 -18.00 1.75
CA PRO A 44 1.86 -17.64 3.17
C PRO A 44 3.20 -16.95 3.49
N ASP A 45 4.24 -17.20 2.69
CA ASP A 45 5.56 -16.57 2.85
C ASP A 45 5.61 -15.08 2.45
N LEU A 46 4.55 -14.56 1.80
CA LEU A 46 4.49 -13.13 1.50
C LEU A 46 4.25 -12.36 2.81
N PRO A 47 4.98 -11.27 3.06
CA PRO A 47 4.71 -10.38 4.18
C PRO A 47 3.41 -9.59 3.95
N ASP A 48 2.94 -8.94 5.01
CA ASP A 48 1.88 -7.94 4.89
C ASP A 48 2.33 -6.74 4.05
N VAL A 49 1.36 -6.01 3.52
CA VAL A 49 1.62 -4.87 2.65
C VAL A 49 1.86 -3.64 3.50
N ASP A 50 3.05 -3.05 3.38
CA ASP A 50 3.38 -1.80 4.05
C ASP A 50 2.84 -0.56 3.32
N LEU A 51 2.89 -0.58 2.00
CA LEU A 51 2.53 0.55 1.15
C LEU A 51 1.76 0.07 -0.07
N VAL A 52 0.57 0.62 -0.28
CA VAL A 52 -0.24 0.47 -1.49
C VAL A 52 -0.17 1.77 -2.28
N ILE A 53 0.33 1.69 -3.51
CA ILE A 53 0.30 2.78 -4.47
C ILE A 53 -0.76 2.46 -5.51
N ARG A 54 -1.78 3.32 -5.62
CA ARG A 54 -2.85 3.17 -6.61
C ARG A 54 -2.97 4.41 -7.47
N THR A 55 -2.52 4.30 -8.72
CA THR A 55 -2.58 5.33 -9.75
C THR A 55 -4.01 5.68 -10.15
N SER A 56 -4.16 6.69 -11.02
CA SER A 56 -5.43 7.22 -11.55
C SER A 56 -6.32 7.99 -10.57
N GLY A 57 -5.81 8.35 -9.39
CA GLY A 57 -6.54 9.18 -8.41
C GLY A 57 -7.73 8.46 -7.74
N GLU A 58 -7.82 7.14 -7.84
CA GLU A 58 -8.98 6.38 -7.38
C GLU A 58 -8.83 5.93 -5.92
N PHE A 59 -9.67 6.45 -5.02
CA PHE A 59 -9.62 6.17 -3.58
C PHE A 59 -10.39 4.90 -3.19
N ARG A 60 -9.91 3.74 -3.64
CA ARG A 60 -10.46 2.44 -3.24
C ARG A 60 -9.39 1.35 -3.32
N LEU A 61 -9.61 0.21 -2.65
CA LEU A 61 -8.76 -0.98 -2.81
C LEU A 61 -9.19 -1.87 -3.99
N SER A 62 -10.46 -1.81 -4.39
CA SER A 62 -11.03 -2.68 -5.44
C SER A 62 -10.74 -4.18 -5.22
N ASN A 63 -10.93 -4.66 -3.98
CA ASN A 63 -10.75 -6.08 -3.64
C ASN A 63 -9.30 -6.60 -3.80
N PHE A 64 -8.30 -5.72 -3.75
CA PHE A 64 -6.89 -6.12 -3.79
C PHE A 64 -6.35 -6.45 -2.39
N ALA A 65 -5.78 -7.65 -2.22
CA ALA A 65 -5.01 -8.09 -1.05
C ALA A 65 -5.57 -7.66 0.32
N LEU A 66 -6.88 -7.84 0.52
CA LEU A 66 -7.63 -7.20 1.62
C LEU A 66 -7.07 -7.53 3.01
N TRP A 67 -6.76 -8.81 3.26
CA TRP A 67 -6.17 -9.25 4.52
C TRP A 67 -4.82 -8.56 4.77
N ARG A 68 -3.93 -8.63 3.79
CA ARG A 68 -2.55 -8.13 3.87
C ARG A 68 -2.47 -6.60 3.91
N CYS A 69 -3.50 -5.91 3.45
CA CYS A 69 -3.56 -4.45 3.46
C CYS A 69 -4.11 -3.86 4.77
N ALA A 70 -4.39 -4.67 5.79
CA ALA A 70 -5.06 -4.21 7.02
C ALA A 70 -4.39 -2.99 7.68
N TYR A 71 -3.06 -2.94 7.66
CA TYR A 71 -2.27 -1.83 8.21
C TYR A 71 -1.40 -1.13 7.15
N ALA A 72 -1.71 -1.32 5.88
CA ALA A 72 -0.98 -0.68 4.79
C ALA A 72 -1.21 0.83 4.80
N GLU A 73 -0.17 1.58 4.44
CA GLU A 73 -0.34 2.98 4.07
C GLU A 73 -0.78 3.09 2.62
N PHE A 74 -1.67 4.04 2.34
CA PHE A 74 -2.21 4.23 1.00
C PHE A 74 -1.76 5.56 0.39
N VAL A 75 -1.26 5.49 -0.84
CA VAL A 75 -0.89 6.66 -1.66
C VAL A 75 -1.63 6.55 -3.00
N PHE A 76 -2.41 7.57 -3.32
CA PHE A 76 -3.28 7.61 -4.49
C PHE A 76 -2.85 8.73 -5.45
N PRO A 77 -1.76 8.55 -6.22
CA PRO A 77 -1.34 9.56 -7.16
C PRO A 77 -2.32 9.66 -8.33
N GLU A 78 -2.52 10.89 -8.83
CA GLU A 78 -3.44 11.17 -9.95
C GLU A 78 -2.90 10.67 -11.29
N VAL A 79 -1.58 10.49 -11.43
CA VAL A 79 -0.94 10.00 -12.66
C VAL A 79 -1.52 8.65 -13.08
N LEU A 80 -1.73 8.47 -14.39
CA LEU A 80 -2.22 7.22 -14.96
C LEU A 80 -1.10 6.16 -14.98
N TRP A 81 -1.47 4.88 -14.88
CA TRP A 81 -0.49 3.77 -14.84
C TRP A 81 0.51 3.77 -16.02
N PRO A 82 0.10 3.99 -17.29
CA PRO A 82 1.04 4.05 -18.41
C PRO A 82 2.07 5.18 -18.31
N ASP A 83 1.77 6.22 -17.53
CA ASP A 83 2.61 7.41 -17.32
C ASP A 83 3.34 7.39 -15.97
N PHE A 84 3.14 6.36 -15.15
CA PHE A 84 3.84 6.19 -13.89
C PHE A 84 5.33 5.93 -14.13
N ARG A 85 6.20 6.57 -13.34
CA ARG A 85 7.67 6.58 -13.52
C ARG A 85 8.36 6.54 -12.17
N ALA A 86 9.68 6.34 -12.17
CA ALA A 86 10.50 6.26 -10.95
C ALA A 86 10.33 7.47 -10.02
N GLU A 87 10.16 8.68 -10.58
CA GLU A 87 9.95 9.90 -9.79
C GLU A 87 8.64 9.85 -8.97
N HIS A 88 7.56 9.35 -9.56
CA HIS A 88 6.28 9.17 -8.86
C HIS A 88 6.39 8.11 -7.76
N PHE A 89 7.15 7.04 -8.00
CA PHE A 89 7.42 6.01 -7.00
C PHE A 89 8.23 6.58 -5.82
N ARG A 90 9.28 7.37 -6.11
CA ARG A 90 10.08 8.06 -5.10
C ARG A 90 9.22 8.98 -4.22
N GLN A 91 8.35 9.78 -4.83
CA GLN A 91 7.40 10.63 -4.10
C GLN A 91 6.47 9.82 -3.20
N ALA A 92 5.97 8.68 -3.67
CA ALA A 92 5.14 7.80 -2.84
C ALA A 92 5.91 7.24 -1.64
N LEU A 93 7.19 6.90 -1.80
CA LEU A 93 8.06 6.47 -0.69
C LEU A 93 8.33 7.59 0.31
N GLU A 94 8.49 8.84 -0.15
CA GLU A 94 8.64 9.99 0.74
C GLU A 94 7.39 10.22 1.58
N VAL A 95 6.20 10.14 0.96
CA VAL A 95 4.93 10.21 1.68
C VAL A 95 4.83 9.09 2.71
N TYR A 96 5.21 7.86 2.33
CA TYR A 96 5.23 6.72 3.26
C TYR A 96 6.17 6.97 4.46
N ALA A 97 7.40 7.42 4.21
CA ALA A 97 8.40 7.66 5.25
C ALA A 97 8.00 8.77 6.25
N GLN A 98 7.19 9.73 5.81
CA GLN A 98 6.68 10.80 6.67
C GLN A 98 5.52 10.34 7.58
N ARG A 99 4.87 9.21 7.27
CA ARG A 99 3.75 8.72 8.08
C ARG A 99 4.24 7.93 9.28
N ARG A 100 3.66 8.25 10.44
CA ARG A 100 3.88 7.50 11.69
C ARG A 100 2.78 6.47 11.85
N ARG A 101 3.11 5.19 11.62
CA ARG A 101 2.21 4.06 11.87
C ARG A 101 1.96 3.95 13.36
N ARG A 102 0.69 4.01 13.75
CA ARG A 102 0.29 3.97 15.18
C ARG A 102 -0.15 2.58 15.65
N PHE A 103 -0.29 1.58 14.77
CA PHE A 103 -0.64 0.18 15.10
C PHE A 103 -1.64 0.01 16.27
N GLY A 104 -2.68 0.86 16.34
CA GLY A 104 -3.67 0.82 17.43
C GLY A 104 -3.23 1.36 18.79
N GLY A 105 -2.00 1.85 18.95
CA GLY A 105 -1.52 2.54 20.14
C GLY A 105 -2.09 3.95 20.26
N THR A 106 -2.99 4.17 21.20
CA THR A 106 -3.50 5.49 21.56
C THR A 106 -2.42 6.28 22.29
N THR A 107 -1.61 7.07 21.59
CA THR A 107 -0.89 8.18 22.25
C THR A 107 -0.68 9.36 21.30
N ALA A 108 -1.03 10.53 21.84
CA ALA A 108 -1.02 11.89 21.29
C ALA A 108 -2.25 12.31 20.44
N PRO A 109 -2.90 13.44 20.81
CA PRO A 109 -3.92 14.08 19.99
C PRO A 109 -3.39 14.36 18.58
N ILE A 110 -4.27 14.20 17.59
CA ILE A 110 -4.03 14.67 16.21
C ILE A 110 -3.70 16.17 16.32
N PRO A 111 -2.53 16.65 15.85
CA PRO A 111 -2.28 18.08 15.75
C PRO A 111 -3.40 18.69 14.91
N ALA A 112 -4.01 19.77 15.40
CA ALA A 112 -5.09 20.44 14.68
C ALA A 112 -4.67 20.68 13.21
N PRO A 113 -5.60 20.51 12.25
CA PRO A 113 -5.29 20.78 10.84
C PRO A 113 -4.65 22.16 10.74
N ARG A 114 -3.45 22.23 10.15
CA ARG A 114 -2.81 23.51 9.85
C ARG A 114 -3.78 24.29 8.97
N SER A 115 -4.03 25.55 9.33
CA SER A 115 -4.85 26.47 8.54
C SER A 115 -4.38 26.43 7.08
N PRO A 116 -5.31 26.51 6.11
CA PRO A 116 -4.94 26.49 4.70
C PRO A 116 -3.94 27.61 4.42
N GLU A 117 -2.79 27.24 3.84
CA GLU A 117 -1.82 28.18 3.32
C GLU A 117 -2.50 29.03 2.23
N PRO A 118 -2.28 30.36 2.20
CA PRO A 118 -2.93 31.21 1.22
C PRO A 118 -2.51 30.77 -0.20
N PRO A 119 -3.45 30.78 -1.16
CA PRO A 119 -3.15 30.34 -2.52
C PRO A 119 -2.08 31.22 -3.15
N LEU A 120 -1.12 30.59 -3.82
CA LEU A 120 -0.16 31.25 -4.69
C LEU A 120 -0.91 32.08 -5.75
N PRO A 121 -0.53 33.34 -6.01
CA PRO A 121 -1.21 34.15 -7.01
C PRO A 121 -0.84 33.69 -8.42
N GLY A 122 -1.84 33.24 -9.18
CA GLY A 122 -1.71 33.02 -10.63
C GLY A 122 -2.70 31.99 -11.16
N GLY A 123 -3.83 32.45 -11.68
CA GLY A 123 -4.90 31.59 -12.22
C GLY A 123 -4.86 31.41 -13.73
N ILE A 124 -5.59 30.38 -14.20
CA ILE A 124 -6.39 30.20 -15.42
C ILE A 124 -6.89 28.74 -15.36
N GLY A 125 -8.13 28.32 -15.62
CA GLY A 125 -9.32 28.91 -16.21
C GLY A 125 -10.09 27.78 -16.92
N ALA A 126 -11.35 27.57 -16.52
CA ALA A 126 -12.46 26.97 -17.28
C ALA A 126 -12.54 25.45 -17.59
N GLY A 127 -13.66 24.83 -17.15
CA GLY A 127 -14.49 23.97 -18.03
C GLY A 127 -14.57 22.46 -17.73
N LEU A 128 -15.59 22.04 -16.97
CA LEU A 128 -16.25 20.73 -17.05
C LEU A 128 -17.78 21.00 -16.89
N PRO A 129 -18.72 20.19 -17.43
CA PRO A 129 -18.64 18.72 -17.48
C PRO A 129 -19.30 18.03 -18.71
N SER A 130 -19.15 16.70 -18.82
CA SER A 130 -20.28 15.75 -18.89
C SER A 130 -19.81 14.30 -19.02
N LEU A 131 -20.42 13.41 -18.24
CA LEU A 131 -20.23 11.97 -18.22
C LEU A 131 -21.25 11.29 -19.13
N SER A 132 -20.84 10.34 -19.98
CA SER A 132 -21.69 9.21 -20.37
C SER A 132 -20.90 8.03 -21.00
N SER A 133 -21.17 6.84 -20.45
CA SER A 133 -21.27 5.52 -21.12
C SER A 133 -20.03 4.61 -21.29
N VAL A 134 -19.73 3.82 -20.26
CA VAL A 134 -19.86 2.34 -20.18
C VAL A 134 -19.61 1.46 -21.44
N VAL A 135 -18.50 0.69 -21.36
CA VAL A 135 -18.30 -0.76 -21.66
C VAL A 135 -18.24 -1.28 -23.11
N THR A 136 -17.08 -1.83 -23.50
CA THR A 136 -16.78 -3.26 -23.85
C THR A 136 -15.58 -3.27 -24.79
N LEU A 137 -14.50 -4.01 -24.47
CA LEU A 137 -13.47 -4.31 -25.48
C LEU A 137 -13.15 -5.81 -25.48
N SER A 138 -13.78 -6.49 -26.44
CA SER A 138 -13.46 -7.85 -26.88
C SER A 138 -12.09 -7.90 -27.57
N GLY A 139 -11.35 -8.98 -27.32
CA GLY A 139 -10.49 -9.69 -28.27
C GLY A 139 -9.20 -9.05 -28.83
N GLY A 140 -9.03 -7.72 -28.85
CA GLY A 140 -7.97 -7.09 -29.66
C GLY A 140 -6.83 -6.37 -28.92
N ILE A 141 -6.95 -6.12 -27.60
CA ILE A 141 -6.04 -5.20 -26.87
C ILE A 141 -4.87 -5.92 -26.17
N ALA A 142 -4.93 -7.26 -26.07
CA ALA A 142 -3.95 -8.05 -25.35
C ALA A 142 -2.51 -7.90 -25.89
N THR A 143 -2.32 -7.61 -27.18
CA THR A 143 -1.00 -7.69 -27.80
C THR A 143 -0.20 -6.38 -27.76
N ARG A 144 -0.84 -5.20 -27.62
CA ARG A 144 -0.13 -3.90 -27.58
C ARG A 144 0.04 -3.31 -26.18
N LEU A 145 -0.85 -3.64 -25.22
CA LEU A 145 -0.66 -3.25 -23.82
C LEU A 145 0.45 -4.07 -23.14
N GLY A 146 0.70 -5.30 -23.60
CA GLY A 146 1.65 -6.23 -22.97
C GLY A 146 3.08 -5.69 -22.90
N MET A 147 3.61 -5.11 -23.98
CA MET A 147 5.01 -4.68 -24.01
C MET A 147 5.31 -3.44 -23.15
N HIS A 148 4.40 -2.45 -23.11
CA HIS A 148 4.58 -1.26 -22.27
C HIS A 148 4.35 -1.58 -20.78
N LEU A 149 3.40 -2.46 -20.47
CA LEU A 149 3.15 -2.92 -19.11
C LEU A 149 4.37 -3.71 -18.57
N ILE A 150 4.92 -4.63 -19.36
CA ILE A 150 6.10 -5.42 -19.00
C ILE A 150 7.32 -4.51 -18.84
N THR A 151 7.55 -3.58 -19.77
CA THR A 151 8.70 -2.66 -19.70
C THR A 151 8.62 -1.77 -18.45
N GLY A 152 7.45 -1.18 -18.17
CA GLY A 152 7.24 -0.37 -16.96
C GLY A 152 7.38 -1.15 -15.66
N LEU A 153 6.91 -2.41 -15.63
CA LEU A 153 7.09 -3.31 -14.49
C LEU A 153 8.58 -3.65 -14.29
N CYS A 154 9.31 -3.95 -15.37
CA CYS A 154 10.74 -4.26 -15.33
C CYS A 154 11.60 -3.04 -14.93
N ASP A 155 11.26 -1.83 -15.38
CA ASP A 155 11.94 -0.60 -14.96
C ASP A 155 11.70 -0.31 -13.49
N THR A 156 10.46 -0.46 -13.01
CA THR A 156 10.10 -0.28 -11.59
C THR A 156 10.81 -1.32 -10.71
N ALA A 157 10.83 -2.58 -11.14
CA ALA A 157 11.52 -3.65 -10.44
C ALA A 157 13.04 -3.43 -10.39
N ARG A 158 13.66 -2.94 -11.49
CA ARG A 158 15.09 -2.57 -11.52
C ARG A 158 15.39 -1.40 -10.59
N TYR A 159 14.54 -0.37 -10.57
CA TYR A 159 14.68 0.75 -9.65
C TYR A 159 14.59 0.29 -8.19
N ALA A 160 13.56 -0.48 -7.84
CA ALA A 160 13.38 -1.03 -6.49
C ALA A 160 14.60 -1.85 -6.05
N LYS A 161 15.09 -2.77 -6.89
CA LYS A 161 16.29 -3.56 -6.60
C LYS A 161 17.50 -2.69 -6.28
N SER A 162 17.77 -1.67 -7.11
CA SER A 162 18.93 -0.79 -6.93
C SER A 162 18.90 0.07 -5.66
N HIS A 163 17.72 0.33 -5.10
CA HIS A 163 17.53 1.18 -3.92
C HIS A 163 17.36 0.39 -2.62
N PHE A 164 16.79 -0.82 -2.67
CA PHE A 164 16.53 -1.66 -1.50
C PHE A 164 17.61 -2.72 -1.21
N ASP A 165 18.51 -3.05 -2.15
CA ASP A 165 19.65 -3.96 -1.89
C ASP A 165 20.83 -3.26 -1.17
N ARG A 166 20.70 -1.98 -0.80
CA ARG A 166 21.69 -1.30 0.06
C ARG A 166 21.39 -1.64 1.52
N PRO A 167 22.39 -2.08 2.32
CA PRO A 167 22.18 -2.27 3.75
C PRO A 167 21.73 -0.93 4.35
N PRO A 168 20.76 -0.92 5.29
CA PRO A 168 20.31 0.30 5.92
C PRO A 168 21.51 1.01 6.53
N ALA A 169 21.67 2.29 6.24
CA ALA A 169 22.70 3.11 6.87
C ALA A 169 22.52 3.00 8.39
N HIS A 170 23.59 2.60 9.09
CA HIS A 170 23.60 2.44 10.53
C HIS A 170 23.31 3.81 11.15
N VAL A 171 22.07 4.05 11.58
CA VAL A 171 21.72 5.24 12.37
C VAL A 171 22.08 4.90 13.81
N PRO A 172 23.06 5.59 14.44
CA PRO A 172 23.39 5.33 15.83
C PRO A 172 22.17 5.70 16.69
N ILE A 173 21.63 4.72 17.41
CA ILE A 173 20.61 4.94 18.43
C ILE A 173 21.28 5.74 19.54
N GLY A 174 20.95 7.03 19.63
CA GLY A 174 21.37 7.88 20.73
C GLY A 174 20.95 7.26 22.06
N ALA A 175 21.90 7.17 23.00
CA ALA A 175 21.68 6.65 24.33
C ALA A 175 20.47 7.33 25.01
N ALA A 176 19.59 6.53 25.59
CA ALA A 176 18.45 7.02 26.35
C ALA A 176 18.91 7.87 27.55
N PRO A 177 18.34 9.07 27.77
CA PRO A 177 18.62 9.83 28.99
C PRO A 177 18.01 9.11 30.21
N ALA A 178 18.74 9.15 31.33
CA ALA A 178 18.36 8.52 32.60
C ALA A 178 17.00 9.02 33.12
N PRO A 179 16.20 8.17 33.79
CA PRO A 179 14.87 8.54 34.25
C PRO A 179 14.93 9.57 35.38
N THR A 180 14.36 10.75 35.13
CA THR A 180 14.06 11.77 36.15
C THR A 180 12.93 11.28 37.04
N ALA A 181 13.17 11.22 38.36
CA ALA A 181 12.18 10.85 39.35
C ALA A 181 10.99 11.82 39.35
N GLN A 182 9.77 11.31 39.15
CA GLN A 182 8.54 12.05 39.37
C GLN A 182 8.15 12.00 40.86
N PRO A 183 7.71 13.11 41.47
CA PRO A 183 7.21 13.08 42.84
C PRO A 183 5.80 12.48 42.89
N ARG A 184 5.55 11.60 43.88
CA ARG A 184 4.22 11.02 44.14
C ARG A 184 3.32 12.06 44.81
N PRO A 185 2.05 12.19 44.40
CA PRO A 185 1.04 12.82 45.24
C PRO A 185 0.46 11.80 46.25
N TRP A 186 0.09 12.35 47.40
CA TRP A 186 -0.41 11.73 48.63
C TRP A 186 -1.78 11.07 48.46
#